data_AF-A0A3N5L1Z3-F1
#
_entry.id   AF-A0A3N5L1Z3-F1
#
_cell.length_a   1.000
_cell.length_b   1.000
_cell.length_c   1.000
_cell.angle_alpha   90.00
_cell.angle_beta   90.00
_cell.angle_gamma   90.00
#
_symmetry.space_group_name_H-M   'P 1'
#
loop_
_entity.id
_entity.type
_entity.pdbx_description
1 polymer ?
#
loop_
_entity_poly.entity_id
_entity_poly.type
_entity_poly.pdbx_seq_one_letter_code
_entity_poly.pdbx_strand_id
1 'polypeptide(L)' 'MIRTQISLDEREYALAKREARTLGISVAELVRRAVRQSLPPAGKGPWMRYAGFVESGDARSSQSIDEIVYGSKD' A
#
# COMPACT_ATOMS: atom_id res chain seq x y z
N MET A 1 -8.65 -9.80 17.81
CA MET A 1 -7.22 -9.52 17.53
C MET A 1 -6.45 -10.82 17.69
N ILE A 2 -5.56 -11.18 16.75
CA ILE A 2 -4.73 -12.40 16.85
C ILE A 2 -3.38 -12.00 17.45
N ARG A 3 -2.87 -12.77 18.42
CA ARG A 3 -1.55 -12.54 19.03
C ARG A 3 -0.46 -13.12 18.13
N THR A 4 0.56 -12.32 17.83
CA THR A 4 1.74 -12.75 17.06
C THR A 4 2.99 -12.37 17.82
N GLN A 5 3.96 -13.27 17.90
CA GLN A 5 5.30 -12.99 18.43
C GLN A 5 6.25 -12.76 17.26
N ILE A 6 7.00 -11.67 17.32
CA ILE A 6 8.03 -11.31 16.35
C ILE A 6 9.31 -10.99 17.12
N SER A 7 10.45 -11.41 16.58
CA SER A 7 11.75 -11.03 17.09
C SER A 7 12.25 -9.81 16.33
N LEU A 8 12.84 -8.87 17.05
CA LEU A 8 13.57 -7.72 16.51
C LEU A 8 14.97 -7.77 17.08
N ASP A 9 15.95 -7.28 16.35
CA ASP A 9 17.25 -7.06 16.96
C ASP A 9 17.14 -5.97 18.04
N GLU A 10 18.12 -5.93 18.94
CA GLU A 10 18.07 -4.99 20.06
C GLU A 10 18.08 -3.54 19.57
N ARG A 11 18.80 -3.25 18.48
CA ARG A 11 18.92 -1.90 17.93
C ARG A 11 17.61 -1.44 17.28
N GLU A 12 16.96 -2.24 16.45
CA GLU A 12 15.64 -1.93 15.88
C GLU A 12 14.61 -1.76 16.98
N TYR A 13 14.63 -2.63 18.01
CA TYR A 13 13.68 -2.49 19.11
C TYR A 13 13.88 -1.19 19.90
N ALA A 14 15.14 -0.77 20.12
CA ALA A 14 15.45 0.51 20.74
C ALA A 14 14.98 1.71 19.88
N LEU A 15 15.19 1.63 18.57
CA LEU A 15 14.70 2.64 17.61
C LEU A 15 13.17 2.72 17.62
N ALA A 16 12.49 1.58 17.60
CA ALA A 16 11.03 1.50 17.66
C ALA A 16 10.48 2.09 18.96
N LYS A 17 11.11 1.83 20.11
CA LYS A 17 10.73 2.46 21.39
C LYS A 17 10.86 3.97 21.37
N ARG A 18 11.96 4.48 20.81
CA ARG A 18 12.19 5.92 20.72
C ARG A 18 11.13 6.58 19.84
N GLU A 19 10.87 6.02 18.67
CA GLU A 19 9.90 6.55 17.72
C GLU A 19 8.47 6.52 18.29
N ALA A 20 8.08 5.40 18.89
CA ALA A 20 6.78 5.28 19.55
C ALA A 20 6.61 6.33 20.67
N ARG A 21 7.67 6.58 21.45
CA ARG A 21 7.67 7.62 22.49
C ARG A 21 7.52 9.02 21.90
N THR A 22 8.26 9.37 20.85
CA THR A 22 8.14 10.67 20.16
C THR A 22 6.72 10.91 19.66
N LEU A 23 6.07 9.87 19.17
CA LEU A 23 4.69 9.91 18.66
C LEU A 23 3.62 9.81 19.76
N GLY A 24 4.01 9.58 21.03
CA GLY A 24 3.07 9.40 22.14
C GLY A 24 2.21 8.13 22.05
N ILE A 25 2.68 7.09 21.36
CA ILE A 25 1.96 5.83 21.16
C ILE A 25 2.73 4.63 21.73
N SER A 26 2.06 3.48 21.85
CA SER A 26 2.72 2.22 22.21
C SER A 26 3.56 1.67 21.04
N VAL A 27 4.60 0.87 21.34
CA VAL A 27 5.39 0.16 20.30
C VAL A 27 4.49 -0.76 19.48
N ALA A 28 3.52 -1.42 20.11
CA ALA A 28 2.56 -2.27 19.40
C ALA A 28 1.73 -1.48 18.38
N GLU A 29 1.40 -0.22 18.68
CA GLU A 29 0.67 0.65 17.75
C GLU A 29 1.56 1.12 16.60
N LEU A 30 2.82 1.46 16.88
CA LEU A 30 3.80 1.76 15.84
C LEU A 30 3.92 0.60 14.85
N VAL A 31 4.07 -0.64 15.35
CA VAL A 31 4.15 -1.84 14.52
C VAL A 31 2.85 -2.05 13.73
N ARG A 32 1.67 -1.85 14.34
CA ARG A 32 0.39 -1.94 13.61
C ARG A 32 0.32 -0.95 12.44
N ARG A 33 0.76 0.30 12.63
CA ARG A 33 0.78 1.32 11.57
C ARG A 33 1.75 0.95 10.46
N ALA A 34 2.95 0.50 10.80
CA ALA A 34 3.94 0.05 9.83
C ALA A 34 3.42 -1.14 9.00
N VAL A 35 2.85 -2.15 9.65
CA VAL A 35 2.23 -3.30 8.96
C VAL A 35 1.09 -2.83 8.06
N ARG A 36 0.23 -1.92 8.53
CA ARG A 36 -0.89 -1.40 7.73
C ARG A 36 -0.42 -0.65 6.48
N GLN A 37 0.67 0.12 6.57
CA GLN A 37 1.25 0.84 5.43
C GLN A 37 1.86 -0.10 4.39
N SER A 38 2.41 -1.24 4.82
CA SER A 38 2.98 -2.26 3.93
C SER A 38 1.92 -3.13 3.23
N LEU A 39 0.70 -3.19 3.79
CA LEU A 39 -0.41 -3.95 3.24
C LEU A 39 -1.20 -3.12 2.22
N PRO A 40 -1.82 -3.76 1.19
CA PRO A 40 -2.69 -3.05 0.27
C PRO A 40 -3.87 -2.38 1.01
N PRO A 41 -4.44 -1.30 0.44
CA PRO A 41 -5.60 -0.62 1.02
C PRO A 41 -6.73 -1.63 1.29
N ALA A 42 -7.28 -1.59 2.49
CA ALA A 42 -8.40 -2.47 2.85
C ALA A 42 -9.60 -2.20 1.94
N GLY A 43 -10.24 -3.27 1.45
CA GLY A 43 -11.44 -3.18 0.60
C GLY A 43 -11.16 -2.92 -0.89
N LYS A 44 -9.90 -2.99 -1.33
CA LYS A 44 -9.50 -2.83 -2.72
C LYS A 44 -8.68 -4.03 -3.19
N GLY A 45 -8.82 -4.40 -4.47
CA GLY A 45 -8.03 -5.48 -5.05
C GLY A 45 -6.53 -5.16 -5.01
N PRO A 46 -5.63 -6.15 -4.86
CA PRO A 46 -4.17 -5.92 -4.79
C PRO A 46 -3.61 -5.07 -5.95
N TRP A 47 -4.24 -5.17 -7.12
CA TRP A 47 -3.93 -4.40 -8.33
C TRP A 47 -4.16 -2.88 -8.15
N MET A 48 -5.05 -2.45 -7.25
CA MET A 48 -5.32 -1.03 -7.00
C MET A 48 -4.15 -0.30 -6.32
N ARG A 49 -3.12 -1.02 -5.83
CA ARG A 49 -1.84 -0.40 -5.41
C ARG A 49 -1.17 0.38 -6.54
N TYR A 50 -1.46 0.01 -7.79
CA TYR A 50 -0.92 0.63 -9.00
C TYR A 50 -1.92 1.59 -9.68
N ALA A 51 -3.07 1.86 -9.05
CA ALA A 51 -4.02 2.83 -9.60
C ALA A 51 -3.39 4.23 -9.56
N GLY A 52 -3.29 4.89 -10.72
CA GLY A 52 -2.63 6.20 -10.85
C GLY A 52 -1.10 6.16 -10.98
N PHE A 53 -0.48 4.98 -11.06
CA PHE A 53 0.96 4.86 -11.35
C PHE A 53 1.31 5.25 -12.80
N VAL A 54 0.33 5.30 -13.68
CA VAL A 54 0.51 5.73 -15.06
C VAL A 54 0.33 7.25 -15.10
N GLU A 55 1.44 7.99 -15.06
CA GLU A 55 1.47 9.46 -15.12
C GLU A 55 1.37 10.01 -16.55
N SER A 56 1.42 9.14 -17.56
CA SER A 56 1.45 9.50 -18.99
C SER A 56 0.36 8.78 -19.79
N GLY A 57 -0.35 9.50 -20.66
CA GLY A 57 -1.36 8.94 -21.57
C GLY A 57 -2.57 9.86 -21.77
N ASP A 58 -3.40 9.61 -22.78
CA ASP A 58 -4.67 10.33 -22.94
C ASP A 58 -5.66 9.80 -21.88
N ALA A 59 -6.21 10.68 -21.06
CA ALA A 59 -7.22 10.35 -20.05
C ALA A 59 -8.50 9.72 -20.64
N ARG A 60 -8.72 9.87 -21.94
CA ARG A 60 -9.83 9.31 -22.69
C ARG A 60 -9.47 8.04 -23.47
N SER A 61 -8.26 7.49 -23.30
CA SER A 61 -7.81 6.29 -24.03
C SER A 61 -8.76 5.10 -23.87
N SER A 62 -9.45 5.01 -22.72
CA SER A 62 -10.47 3.98 -22.46
C SER A 62 -11.69 4.07 -23.39
N GLN A 63 -11.92 5.21 -24.06
CA GLN A 63 -13.04 5.41 -24.97
C GLN A 63 -12.76 4.92 -26.39
N SER A 64 -11.49 4.76 -26.76
CA SER A 64 -11.07 4.35 -28.11
C SER A 64 -10.43 2.96 -28.14
N ILE A 65 -10.34 2.26 -27.00
CA ILE A 65 -9.74 0.91 -26.93
C ILE A 65 -10.40 -0.05 -27.91
N ASP A 66 -11.73 -0.01 -28.00
CA ASP A 66 -12.45 -0.95 -28.87
C ASP A 66 -12.12 -0.72 -30.34
N GLU A 67 -12.03 0.54 -30.79
CA GLU A 67 -11.63 0.90 -32.14
C GLU A 67 -10.17 0.52 -32.43
N ILE A 68 -9.26 0.74 -31.49
CA ILE A 68 -7.83 0.44 -31.65
C ILE A 68 -7.58 -1.08 -31.70
N VAL A 69 -8.25 -1.84 -30.84
CA VAL A 69 -7.99 -3.28 -30.68
C VAL A 69 -8.79 -4.12 -31.67
N TYR A 70 -10.05 -3.77 -31.90
CA TYR A 70 -10.95 -4.56 -32.74
C TYR A 70 -11.12 -3.99 -34.15
N GLY A 71 -10.71 -2.75 -34.39
CA GLY A 71 -10.88 -2.08 -35.67
C GLY A 71 -12.36 -1.84 -36.02
N SER A 72 -12.60 -1.11 -37.10
CA SER A 72 -13.91 -1.12 -37.74
C SER A 72 -14.09 -2.46 -38.44
N LYS A 73 -15.20 -3.13 -38.14
CA LYS A 73 -15.53 -4.41 -38.78
C LYS A 73 -16.14 -4.10 -40.15
N ASP A 74 -15.34 -4.22 -41.20
CA ASP A 74 -15.82 -4.35 -42.58
C ASP A 74 -16.35 -5.78 -42.84
#